data_AF-A0A7R9MU22-F1
#
_entry.id   AF-A0A7R9MU22-F1
#
_cell.length_a   1.000
_cell.length_b   1.000
_cell.length_c   1.000
_cell.angle_alpha   90.00
_cell.angle_beta   90.00
_cell.angle_gamma   90.00
#
_symmetry.space_group_name_H-M   'P 1'
#
loop_
_entity.id
_entity.type
_entity.pdbx_description
1 polymer ?
#
loop_
_entity_poly.entity_id
_entity_poly.type
_entity_poly.pdbx_seq_one_letter_code
_entity_poly.pdbx_strand_id
1 'polypeptide(L)' 'MLTCFVFHLYKGVRAGGGIGDEIESPDGDEYEVYRIIFDITFFFFVIVILLAIIQGLIIDAFGELRDQLQSVSDDM' A
#
# COMPACT_ATOMS: atom_id res chain seq x y z
N MET A 1 18.94 -6.17 12.40
CA MET A 1 18.22 -4.90 12.11
C MET A 1 18.09 -4.65 10.62
N LEU A 2 19.18 -4.46 9.87
CA LEU A 2 19.12 -4.21 8.41
C LEU A 2 18.35 -5.31 7.64
N THR A 3 18.62 -6.57 7.93
CA THR A 3 17.95 -7.73 7.31
C THR A 3 16.43 -7.74 7.56
N CYS A 4 16.00 -7.40 8.78
CA CYS A 4 14.59 -7.30 9.15
C CYS A 4 13.91 -6.15 8.38
N PHE A 5 14.56 -4.99 8.29
CA PHE A 5 14.05 -3.86 7.51
C PHE A 5 13.90 -4.21 6.02
N VAL A 6 14.92 -4.84 5.43
CA VAL A 6 14.88 -5.31 4.03
C VAL A 6 13.77 -6.36 3.85
N PHE A 7 13.55 -7.25 4.82
CA PHE A 7 12.45 -8.21 4.79
C PHE A 7 11.08 -7.51 4.76
N HIS A 8 10.86 -6.48 5.60
CA HIS A 8 9.60 -5.73 5.61
C HIS A 8 9.34 -5.03 4.27
N LEU A 9 10.37 -4.44 3.66
CA LEU A 9 10.25 -3.80 2.35
C LEU A 9 10.04 -4.82 1.22
N TYR A 10 10.78 -5.93 1.23
CA TYR A 10 10.76 -6.88 0.12
C TYR A 10 9.56 -7.82 0.22
N LYS A 11 9.28 -8.42 1.37
CA LYS A 11 8.17 -9.36 1.53
C LYS A 11 6.90 -8.64 1.97
N GLY A 12 6.98 -7.79 2.99
CA GLY A 12 5.82 -7.11 3.55
C GLY A 12 5.04 -6.24 2.55
N VAL A 13 5.72 -5.45 1.70
CA VAL A 13 5.04 -4.57 0.74
C VAL A 13 4.55 -5.31 -0.52
N ARG A 14 5.18 -6.43 -0.88
CA ARG A 14 4.81 -7.20 -2.10
C ARG A 14 3.79 -8.30 -1.83
N ALA A 15 3.61 -8.71 -0.58
CA ALA A 15 2.54 -9.60 -0.18
C ALA A 15 1.20 -8.83 -0.19
N GLY A 16 0.17 -9.42 -0.79
CA GLY A 16 -1.13 -8.77 -0.99
C GLY A 16 -1.86 -8.44 0.33
N GLY A 17 -1.73 -9.29 1.36
CA GLY A 17 -2.28 -9.08 2.69
C GLY A 17 -1.33 -8.38 3.67
N GLY A 18 -0.15 -7.92 3.21
CA GLY A 18 0.86 -7.30 4.05
C GLY A 18 1.78 -8.31 4.73
N ILE A 19 2.43 -7.90 5.83
CA ILE A 19 3.46 -8.71 6.47
C ILE A 19 2.92 -9.98 7.14
N GLY A 20 1.66 -9.98 7.57
CA GLY A 20 0.98 -11.12 8.20
C GLY A 20 0.98 -12.39 7.34
N ASP A 21 0.99 -12.26 6.01
CA ASP A 21 0.99 -13.39 5.07
C ASP A 21 2.33 -14.13 5.01
N GLU A 22 3.43 -13.49 5.39
CA GLU A 22 4.80 -13.98 5.21
C GLU A 22 5.46 -14.40 6.54
N ILE A 23 4.74 -14.28 7.65
CA ILE A 23 5.15 -14.64 9.00
C ILE A 23 4.31 -15.79 9.53
N GLU A 24 4.75 -16.41 10.62
CA GLU A 24 3.97 -17.43 11.32
C GLU A 24 2.76 -16.80 12.03
N SER A 25 1.64 -17.53 12.06
CA SER A 25 0.40 -17.09 12.70
C SER A 25 0.57 -16.94 14.22
N PRO A 26 -0.01 -15.91 14.85
CA PRO A 26 0.20 -15.62 16.27
C PRO A 26 -0.64 -16.46 17.25
N ASP A 27 -1.25 -17.55 16.80
CA ASP A 27 -2.25 -18.30 17.53
C ASP A 27 -1.72 -18.85 18.87
N GLY A 28 -2.30 -18.39 19.98
CA GLY A 28 -1.94 -18.86 21.32
C GLY A 28 -0.68 -18.25 21.93
N ASP A 29 -0.13 -17.18 21.33
CA ASP A 29 0.94 -16.38 21.91
C ASP A 29 0.39 -15.32 22.89
N GLU A 30 1.16 -14.96 23.92
CA GLU A 30 0.83 -13.89 24.87
C GLU A 30 0.63 -12.54 24.16
N TYR A 31 1.26 -12.35 22.99
CA TYR A 31 1.18 -11.14 22.19
C TYR A 31 0.20 -11.22 21.02
N GLU A 32 -0.68 -12.23 20.97
CA GLU A 32 -1.59 -12.47 19.84
C GLU A 32 -2.37 -11.21 19.44
N VAL A 33 -3.03 -10.57 20.41
CA VAL A 33 -3.82 -9.35 20.17
C VAL A 33 -2.96 -8.21 19.64
N TYR A 34 -1.75 -8.02 20.19
CA TYR A 34 -0.84 -6.99 19.73
C TYR A 34 -0.33 -7.27 18.31
N ARG A 35 -0.10 -8.54 17.98
CA ARG A 35 0.33 -8.95 16.64
C ARG A 35 -0.76 -8.73 15.60
N ILE A 36 -2.00 -9.09 15.92
CA ILE A 36 -3.16 -8.83 15.06
C ILE A 36 -3.33 -7.33 14.80
N ILE A 37 -3.24 -6.49 15.84
CA ILE A 37 -3.35 -5.03 15.68
C ILE A 37 -2.20 -4.50 14.80
N PHE A 38 -0.98 -5.01 14.98
CA PHE A 38 0.17 -4.63 14.17
C PHE A 38 -0.03 -4.99 12.69
N ASP A 39 -0.46 -6.22 12.39
CA ASP A 39 -0.65 -6.71 11.01
C ASP A 39 -1.77 -5.93 10.31
N ILE A 40 -2.90 -5.68 10.99
CA ILE A 40 -4.01 -4.87 10.47
C ILE A 40 -3.58 -3.43 10.20
N THR A 41 -2.84 -2.83 11.14
CA THR A 41 -2.35 -1.45 10.98
C THR A 41 -1.37 -1.36 9.81
N PHE A 42 -0.48 -2.33 9.66
CA PHE A 42 0.44 -2.40 8.52
C PHE A 42 -0.32 -2.52 7.20
N PHE A 43 -1.32 -3.40 7.12
CA PHE A 43 -2.13 -3.57 5.91
C PHE A 43 -2.84 -2.27 5.49
N PHE A 44 -3.54 -1.59 6.41
CA PHE A 44 -4.25 -0.36 6.07
C PHE A 44 -3.31 0.80 5.71
N PHE A 45 -2.30 1.07 6.54
CA PHE A 45 -1.45 2.26 6.32
C PHE A 45 -0.42 2.06 5.21
N VAL A 46 0.17 0.87 5.10
CA VAL A 46 1.25 0.63 4.13
C VAL A 46 0.69 0.13 2.81
N ILE A 47 -0.19 -0.87 2.81
CA ILE A 47 -0.68 -1.45 1.56
C ILE A 47 -1.80 -0.59 0.97
N VAL A 48 -2.90 -0.41 1.70
CA VAL A 48 -4.09 0.27 1.17
C VAL A 48 -3.81 1.74 0.84
N ILE A 49 -3.29 2.52 1.79
CA ILE A 49 -3.10 3.96 1.58
C ILE A 49 -2.01 4.26 0.55
N LEU A 50 -0.83 3.63 0.62
CA LEU A 50 0.24 3.94 -0.36
C LEU A 50 -0.15 3.53 -1.78
N LEU A 51 -0.75 2.35 -1.97
CA LEU A 51 -1.19 1.92 -3.30
C LEU A 51 -2.33 2.81 -3.82
N ALA A 52 -3.25 3.26 -2.96
CA ALA A 52 -4.30 4.19 -3.35
C ALA A 52 -3.74 5.56 -3.76
N ILE A 53 -2.72 6.07 -3.07
CA ILE A 53 -2.05 7.33 -3.45
C ILE A 53 -1.39 7.20 -4.82
N ILE A 54 -0.64 6.11 -5.06
CA ILE A 54 0.03 5.90 -6.35
C ILE A 54 -0.99 5.83 -7.49
N GLN A 55 -2.08 5.08 -7.31
CA GLN A 55 -3.15 5.00 -8.30
C GLN A 55 -3.85 6.35 -8.48
N GLY A 56 -4.09 7.08 -7.37
CA GLY A 56 -4.68 8.41 -7.39
C GLY A 56 -3.86 9.40 -8.20
N LEU A 57 -2.53 9.42 -8.03
CA LEU A 57 -1.63 10.28 -8.81
C LEU A 57 -1.64 9.94 -10.30
N ILE A 58 -1.71 8.65 -10.65
CA ILE A 58 -1.80 8.23 -12.06
C ILE A 58 -3.13 8.69 -12.67
N ILE A 59 -4.25 8.52 -11.96
CA ILE A 59 -5.57 8.94 -12.43
C ILE A 59 -5.62 10.47 -12.59
N ASP A 60 -5.06 11.21 -11.64
CA ASP A 60 -4.99 12.67 -11.66
C ASP A 60 -4.20 13.18 -12.88
N ALA A 61 -3.03 12.58 -13.16
CA ALA A 61 -2.22 12.94 -14.33
C ALA A 61 -2.93 12.66 -15.66
N PHE A 62 -3.67 11.55 -15.77
CA PHE A 62 -4.49 11.29 -16.97
C PHE A 62 -5.71 12.21 -17.06
N GLY A 63 -6.28 12.62 -15.93
CA GLY A 63 -7.33 13.63 -15.87
C GLY A 63 -6.84 14.97 -16.40
N GLU A 64 -5.68 15.44 -15.92
CA GLU A 64 -5.09 16.70 -16.36
C GLU A 64 -4.75 16.70 -17.86
N LEU A 65 -4.15 15.61 -18.38
CA LEU A 65 -3.86 15.49 -19.81
C LEU A 65 -5.13 15.54 -20.66
N ARG A 66 -6.23 14.94 -20.19
CA ARG A 66 -7.52 14.98 -20.86
C ARG A 66 -8.09 16.40 -20.88
N ASP A 67 -8.01 17.12 -19.77
CA ASP A 67 -8.51 18.49 -19.67
C ASP A 67 -7.75 19.43 -20.61
N GLN A 68 -6.43 19.26 -20.74
CA GLN A 68 -5.61 20.01 -21.71
C GLN A 68 -6.00 19.74 -23.17
N LEU A 69 -6.30 18.49 -23.51
CA LEU A 69 -6.74 18.13 -24.87
C LEU A 69 -8.10 18.73 -25.19
N GLN A 70 -9.01 18.77 -24.22
CA GLN A 70 -10.34 19.34 -24.41
C GLN A 70 -10.27 20.86 -24.59
N SER A 71 -9.44 21.58 -23.83
CA SER A 71 -9.29 23.02 -24.00
C SER A 71 -8.75 23.40 -25.38
N VAL A 72 -7.77 22.65 -25.90
CA VAL A 72 -7.25 22.88 -27.26
C VAL A 72 -8.33 22.62 -28.33
N SER A 73 -9.19 21.63 -28.13
CA SER A 73 -10.29 21.35 -29.04
C SER A 73 -11.39 22.41 -29.02
N ASP A 74 -11.68 23.00 -27.86
CA ASP A 74 -12.72 24.03 -27.73
C ASP A 74 -12.24 25.40 -28.27
N ASP A 75 -10.93 25.63 -28.33
CA ASP A 75 -10.30 26.84 -28.89
C ASP A 75 -10.14 26.79 -30.44
N MET A 76 -10.48 25.67 -31.09
CA MET A 76 -10.46 25.47 -32.56
C MET A 76 -11.83 25.66 -33.20
#